data_AF-A0A1Y4HC55-F1
#
_entry.id   AF-A0A1Y4HC55-F1
#
_cell.length_a   1.000
_cell.length_b   1.000
_cell.length_c   1.000
_cell.angle_alpha   90.00
_cell.angle_beta   90.00
_cell.angle_gamma   90.00
#
_symmetry.space_group_name_H-M   'P 1'
#
loop_
_entity.id
_entity.type
_entity.pdbx_description
1 polymer ?
#
loop_
_entity_poly.entity_id
_entity_poly.type
_entity_poly.pdbx_seq_one_letter_code
_entity_poly.pdbx_strand_id
1 'polypeptide(L)'
;VDNYRRMLSDENYTPEELAAISSGYAMLIDESSDVLQDLKNVVNVTGMSLSDAERLAIIDNAYRSLMNYRNLVRYYTGKTISVSYLRARKKNDMDRVMSLYGTANERYW
;
A
#
# COMPACT_ATOMS: atom_id res chain seq x y z
N VAL A 1 -0.95 -4.97 4.46
CA VAL A 1 -2.14 -5.81 4.78
C VAL A 1 -2.45 -5.79 6.28
N ASP A 2 -1.46 -5.80 7.19
CA ASP A 2 -1.72 -5.80 8.64
C ASP A 2 -2.51 -4.57 9.14
N ASN A 3 -2.27 -3.38 8.57
CA ASN A 3 -3.01 -2.17 8.93
C ASN A 3 -4.52 -2.25 8.62
N TYR A 4 -4.92 -2.89 7.51
CA TYR A 4 -6.35 -3.07 7.22
C TYR A 4 -7.00 -4.00 8.24
N ARG A 5 -6.32 -5.07 8.65
CA ARG A 5 -6.80 -5.97 9.71
C ARG A 5 -7.00 -5.23 11.04
N ARG A 6 -6.10 -4.30 11.39
CA ARG A 6 -6.27 -3.42 12.55
C ARG A 6 -7.47 -2.48 12.40
N MET A 7 -7.68 -1.92 11.20
CA MET A 7 -8.84 -1.07 10.90
C MET A 7 -10.19 -1.79 11.09
N LEU A 8 -10.26 -3.11 10.86
CA LEU A 8 -11.47 -3.89 11.13
C LEU A 8 -11.89 -3.89 12.61
N SER A 9 -10.93 -3.69 13.52
CA SER A 9 -11.19 -3.55 14.97
C SER A 9 -11.32 -2.09 15.44
N ASP A 10 -11.25 -1.14 14.51
CA ASP A 10 -11.30 0.28 14.82
C ASP A 10 -12.72 0.83 14.74
N GLU A 11 -13.30 1.13 15.90
CA GLU A 11 -14.63 1.72 16.08
C GLU A 11 -14.78 3.14 15.48
N ASN A 12 -13.75 3.68 14.84
CA ASN A 12 -13.82 4.94 14.12
C ASN A 12 -14.24 4.79 12.66
N TYR A 13 -14.44 3.58 12.13
CA TYR A 13 -14.95 3.37 10.77
C TYR A 13 -16.30 2.67 10.74
N THR A 14 -17.12 3.03 9.77
CA THR A 14 -18.32 2.26 9.43
C THR A 14 -17.96 1.07 8.51
N PRO A 15 -18.82 0.05 8.39
CA PRO A 15 -18.62 -1.04 7.44
C PRO A 15 -18.45 -0.56 6.00
N GLU A 16 -19.16 0.48 5.58
CA GLU A 16 -19.08 1.06 4.24
C GLU A 16 -17.72 1.75 4.01
N GLU A 17 -17.22 2.46 5.01
CA GLU A 17 -15.88 3.05 4.96
C GLU A 17 -14.79 1.96 4.88
N LEU A 18 -14.93 0.88 5.65
CA LEU A 18 -14.02 -0.26 5.61
C LEU A 18 -14.05 -0.97 4.25
N ALA A 19 -15.22 -1.06 3.61
CA ALA A 19 -15.35 -1.58 2.25
C ALA A 19 -14.65 -0.67 1.24
N ALA A 20 -14.87 0.64 1.32
CA ALA A 20 -14.20 1.62 0.46
C ALA A 20 -12.67 1.61 0.64
N ILE A 21 -12.19 1.47 1.88
CA ILE A 21 -10.77 1.32 2.20
C ILE A 21 -10.20 0.04 1.58
N SER A 22 -10.91 -1.08 1.68
CA SER A 22 -10.52 -2.34 1.05
C SER A 22 -10.40 -2.22 -0.46
N SER A 23 -11.39 -1.61 -1.10
CA SER A 23 -11.39 -1.37 -2.55
C SER A 23 -10.21 -0.49 -2.96
N GLY A 24 -9.89 0.55 -2.17
CA GLY A 24 -8.71 1.39 -2.42
C GLY A 24 -7.41 0.60 -2.35
N TYR A 25 -7.24 -0.30 -1.36
CA TYR A 25 -6.07 -1.20 -1.33
C TYR A 25 -6.04 -2.16 -2.52
N ALA A 26 -7.19 -2.72 -2.92
CA ALA A 26 -7.26 -3.63 -4.05
C ALA A 26 -6.82 -2.94 -5.35
N MET A 27 -7.30 -1.73 -5.61
CA MET A 27 -6.89 -0.93 -6.78
C MET A 27 -5.37 -0.68 -6.80
N LEU A 28 -4.80 -0.27 -5.66
CA LEU A 28 -3.36 -0.01 -5.57
C LEU A 28 -2.50 -1.26 -5.78
N ILE A 29 -2.98 -2.42 -5.34
CA ILE A 29 -2.29 -3.70 -5.53
C ILE A 29 -2.40 -4.12 -7.00
N ASP A 30 -3.57 -3.99 -7.61
CA ASP A 30 -3.83 -4.34 -9.00
C ASP A 30 -2.92 -3.54 -9.94
N GLU A 31 -2.85 -2.21 -9.79
CA GLU A 31 -1.95 -1.35 -10.57
C GLU A 31 -0.46 -1.74 -10.40
N SER A 32 -0.07 -2.21 -9.20
CA SER A 32 1.31 -2.67 -8.96
C SER A 32 1.61 -4.05 -9.56
N SER A 33 0.58 -4.88 -9.76
CA SER A 33 0.71 -6.23 -10.30
C SER A 33 1.10 -6.20 -11.78
N ASP A 34 0.60 -5.23 -12.54
CA ASP A 34 0.96 -5.04 -13.95
C ASP A 34 2.48 -4.83 -14.14
N VAL A 35 3.10 -4.02 -13.28
CA VAL A 35 4.56 -3.80 -13.27
C VAL A 35 5.32 -5.10 -13.02
N LEU A 36 4.81 -5.96 -12.15
CA LEU A 36 5.43 -7.26 -11.84
C LEU A 36 5.29 -8.24 -13.01
N GLN A 37 4.19 -8.18 -13.77
CA GLN A 37 4.02 -8.99 -14.98
C GLN A 37 5.00 -8.56 -16.07
N ASP A 38 5.17 -7.26 -16.29
CA ASP A 38 6.16 -6.72 -17.23
C ASP A 38 7.58 -7.18 -16.86
N LEU A 39 7.94 -7.11 -15.57
CA LEU A 39 9.23 -7.58 -15.09
C LEU A 39 9.41 -9.09 -15.29
N LYS A 40 8.38 -9.90 -15.00
CA LYS A 40 8.40 -11.35 -15.22
C LYS A 40 8.64 -11.68 -16.68
N ASN A 41 8.03 -10.94 -17.60
CA ASN A 41 8.21 -11.15 -19.04
C ASN A 41 9.66 -10.92 -19.46
N VAL A 42 10.34 -9.88 -18.94
CA VAL A 42 11.77 -9.61 -19.21
C VAL A 42 12.70 -10.70 -18.67
N VAL A 43 12.39 -11.27 -17.51
CA VAL A 43 13.22 -12.32 -16.89
C VAL A 43 13.00 -13.68 -17.57
N ASN A 44 11.80 -13.94 -18.12
CA ASN A 44 11.43 -15.20 -18.76
C ASN A 44 11.79 -15.31 -20.25
N VAL A 45 12.28 -14.25 -20.91
CA VAL A 45 12.71 -14.34 -22.32
C VAL A 45 13.94 -15.24 -22.42
N THR A 46 13.69 -16.52 -22.58
CA THR A 46 14.68 -17.61 -22.72
C THR A 46 15.26 -17.71 -24.14
N GLY A 47 15.06 -16.70 -24.98
CA GLY A 47 15.62 -16.66 -26.32
C GLY A 47 15.57 -15.27 -26.94
N MET A 48 16.72 -14.58 -26.95
CA MET A 48 17.17 -13.59 -27.94
C MET A 48 16.10 -12.63 -28.52
N SER A 49 15.89 -11.48 -27.88
CA SER A 49 15.24 -10.30 -28.52
C SER A 49 15.62 -8.94 -27.90
N LEU A 50 16.20 -8.91 -26.70
CA LEU A 50 16.65 -7.68 -26.03
C LEU A 50 18.15 -7.75 -25.75
N SER A 51 18.84 -6.63 -25.94
CA SER A 51 20.20 -6.41 -25.45
C SER A 51 20.23 -6.26 -23.93
N ASP A 52 21.39 -6.47 -23.32
CA ASP A 52 21.57 -6.28 -21.87
C ASP A 52 21.20 -4.86 -21.41
N ALA A 53 21.46 -3.85 -22.25
CA ALA A 53 21.10 -2.46 -21.96
C ALA A 53 19.58 -2.26 -21.92
N GLU A 54 18.83 -2.84 -22.86
CA GLU A 54 17.36 -2.77 -22.88
C GLU A 54 16.75 -3.51 -21.68
N ARG A 55 17.31 -4.67 -21.32
CA ARG A 55 16.88 -5.42 -20.13
C ARG A 55 17.09 -4.60 -18.86
N LEU A 56 18.26 -3.97 -18.69
CA LEU A 56 18.55 -3.11 -17.55
C LEU A 56 17.63 -1.89 -17.49
N ALA A 57 17.31 -1.27 -18.63
CA ALA A 57 16.38 -0.14 -18.68
C ALA A 57 14.97 -0.53 -18.20
N ILE A 58 14.45 -1.70 -18.60
CA ILE A 58 13.14 -2.17 -18.15
C ILE A 58 13.17 -2.50 -16.65
N ILE A 59 14.24 -3.13 -16.16
CA ILE A 59 14.40 -3.42 -14.72
C ILE A 59 14.41 -2.12 -13.90
N ASP A 60 15.15 -1.09 -14.31
CA ASP A 60 15.18 0.20 -13.61
C ASP A 60 13.79 0.86 -13.59
N ASN A 61 13.07 0.83 -14.71
CA ASN A 61 11.72 1.36 -14.79
C ASN A 61 10.75 0.60 -13.85
N ALA A 62 10.79 -0.73 -13.86
CA ALA A 62 9.98 -1.56 -12.97
C ALA A 62 10.29 -1.27 -11.49
N TYR A 63 11.57 -1.11 -11.14
CA TYR A 63 11.98 -0.76 -9.78
C TYR A 63 11.41 0.61 -9.35
N ARG A 64 11.52 1.64 -10.20
CA ARG A 64 10.97 2.97 -9.92
C ARG A 64 9.46 2.93 -9.74
N SER A 65 8.75 2.23 -10.62
CA SER A 65 7.30 2.07 -10.56
C SER A 65 6.87 1.36 -9.29
N LEU A 66 7.52 0.25 -8.91
CA LEU A 66 7.24 -0.45 -7.66
C LEU A 66 7.48 0.42 -6.42
N MET A 67 8.55 1.23 -6.42
CA MET A 67 8.78 2.18 -5.34
C MET A 67 7.69 3.25 -5.25
N ASN A 68 7.19 3.73 -6.39
CA ASN A 68 6.08 4.67 -6.43
C ASN A 68 4.79 4.04 -5.87
N TYR A 69 4.42 2.84 -6.31
CA TYR A 69 3.25 2.12 -5.78
C TYR A 69 3.36 1.84 -4.29
N ARG A 70 4.53 1.41 -3.82
CA ARG A 70 4.79 1.23 -2.39
C ARG A 70 4.60 2.53 -1.61
N ASN A 71 5.08 3.65 -2.14
CA ASN A 71 4.88 4.96 -1.52
C ASN A 71 3.40 5.37 -1.53
N LEU A 72 2.66 5.03 -2.58
CA LEU A 72 1.23 5.32 -2.67
C LEU A 72 0.41 4.51 -1.67
N VAL A 73 0.69 3.21 -1.52
CA VAL A 73 0.09 2.36 -0.47
C VAL A 73 0.38 2.92 0.92
N ARG A 74 1.62 3.37 1.18
CA ARG A 74 1.98 4.02 2.44
C ARG A 74 1.22 5.30 2.69
N TYR A 75 1.14 6.16 1.67
CA TYR A 75 0.41 7.42 1.75
C TYR A 75 -1.08 7.17 2.03
N TYR A 76 -1.69 6.24 1.30
CA TYR A 76 -3.09 5.85 1.47
C TYR A 76 -3.35 5.33 2.89
N THR A 77 -2.51 4.39 3.36
CA THR A 77 -2.57 3.86 4.73
C THR A 77 -2.47 4.99 5.77
N GLY A 78 -1.50 5.88 5.60
CA GLY A 78 -1.31 7.03 6.49
C GLY A 78 -2.50 7.97 6.53
N LYS A 79 -3.10 8.27 5.37
CA LYS A 79 -4.32 9.08 5.26
C LYS A 79 -5.49 8.42 5.97
N THR A 80 -5.73 7.14 5.73
CA THR A 80 -6.82 6.39 6.36
C THR A 80 -6.67 6.45 7.88
N ILE A 81 -5.52 6.05 8.43
CA ILE A 81 -5.31 6.06 9.89
C ILE A 81 -5.42 7.48 10.48
N SER A 82 -4.99 8.51 9.75
CA SER A 82 -5.13 9.91 10.20
C SER A 82 -6.58 10.31 10.43
N VAL A 83 -7.53 9.76 9.65
CA VAL A 83 -8.98 9.97 9.89
C VAL A 83 -9.40 9.38 11.23
N SER A 84 -8.96 8.15 11.54
CA SER A 84 -9.26 7.53 12.84
C SER A 84 -8.73 8.37 14.00
N TYR A 85 -7.51 8.89 13.91
CA TYR A 85 -6.96 9.81 14.92
C TYR A 85 -7.78 11.07 15.13
N LEU A 86 -8.22 11.71 14.04
CA LEU A 86 -9.07 12.90 14.14
C LEU A 86 -10.41 12.59 14.82
N ARG A 87 -10.97 11.39 14.61
CA ARG A 87 -12.20 10.92 15.24
C ARG A 87 -11.98 10.53 16.70
N ALA A 88 -10.90 9.81 17.00
CA ALA A 88 -10.50 9.42 18.36
C ALA A 88 -10.28 10.64 19.26
N ARG A 89 -9.64 11.69 18.74
CA ARG A 89 -9.45 12.96 19.46
C ARG A 89 -10.78 13.61 19.86
N LYS A 90 -11.81 13.50 19.02
CA LYS A 90 -13.16 14.02 19.33
C LYS A 90 -13.88 13.17 20.38
N LYS A 91 -13.58 11.87 20.45
CA LYS A 91 -14.17 10.91 21.39
C LYS A 91 -13.39 10.78 22.71
N ASN A 92 -12.28 11.49 22.87
CA ASN A 92 -11.33 11.32 23.97
C ASN A 92 -10.78 9.89 24.09
N ASP A 93 -10.53 9.24 22.95
CA ASP A 93 -10.14 7.83 22.82
C ASP A 93 -8.77 7.68 22.12
N MET A 94 -7.90 8.69 22.29
CA MET A 94 -6.64 8.76 21.53
C MET A 94 -5.68 7.63 21.91
N ASP A 95 -5.57 7.29 23.20
CA ASP A 95 -4.62 6.29 23.70
C ASP A 95 -4.89 4.89 23.12
N ARG A 96 -6.18 4.50 23.04
CA ARG A 96 -6.58 3.23 22.41
C ARG A 96 -6.15 3.19 20.95
N VAL A 97 -6.43 4.24 20.18
CA VAL A 97 -6.10 4.27 18.75
C VAL A 97 -4.59 4.39 18.50
N MET A 98 -3.85 5.07 19.38
CA MET A 98 -2.38 5.07 19.35
C MET A 98 -1.82 3.66 19.60
N SER A 99 -2.36 2.91 20.57
CA SER A 99 -1.94 1.54 20.82
C SER A 99 -2.29 0.57 19.68
N LEU A 100 -3.42 0.78 19.01
CA LEU A 100 -3.86 -0.06 17.89
C LEU A 100 -2.92 0.04 16.68
N TYR A 101 -2.52 1.25 16.30
CA TYR A 101 -1.68 1.47 15.12
C TYR A 101 -0.17 1.62 15.42
N GLY A 102 0.22 1.62 16.69
CA GLY A 102 1.61 1.73 17.13
C GLY A 102 2.23 3.12 16.89
N THR A 103 3.56 3.17 16.98
CA THR A 103 4.35 4.39 16.77
C THR A 103 4.52 4.72 15.29
N ALA A 104 5.03 5.93 14.96
CA ALA A 104 5.21 6.36 13.57
C ALA A 104 6.01 5.37 12.70
N ASN A 105 6.96 4.63 13.27
CA ASN A 105 7.76 3.64 12.53
C ASN A 105 7.03 2.31 12.28
N GLU A 106 6.03 1.95 13.07
CA GLU A 106 5.21 0.73 12.87
C GLU A 106 4.01 1.00 11.96
N ARG A 107 3.60 2.28 11.87
CA ARG A 107 2.44 2.75 11.11
C ARG A 107 2.56 2.58 9.59
N TYR A 108 3.77 2.62 9.04
CA TYR A 108 4.04 2.70 7.59
C TYR A 108 4.61 1.42 6.98
N TRP A 109 4.54 0.31 7.72
CA TRP A 109 4.99 -1.02 7.31
C TRP A 109 3.90 -2.07 7.53
#